data_AF-A0A9P7Y3J5-F1
#
_entry.id   AF-A0A9P7Y3J5-F1
#
_cell.length_a   1.000
_cell.length_b   1.000
_cell.length_c   1.000
_cell.angle_alpha   90.00
_cell.angle_beta   90.00
_cell.angle_gamma   90.00
#
_symmetry.space_group_name_H-M   'P 1'
#
loop_
_entity.id
_entity.type
_entity.pdbx_description
1 polymer ?
#
loop_
_entity_poly.entity_id
_entity_poly.type
_entity_poly.pdbx_seq_one_letter_code
_entity_poly.pdbx_strand_id
1 'polypeptide(L)'
;MRGVSSEDKKKVKEFKNQLLSAEELDGLGEVIELLRPATDFTHWVGGSDYSTISQVYDKVHNLLPRVISFQTETAQDMHLKLEALIKSSWPEDKISDGMHLSMHFNPGCAGSKIWDLENAHQIAEHAAEDAAYAATETGCHEN
;
A
#
# COMPACT_ATOMS: atom_id res chain seq x y z
N MET A 1 -1.34 13.29 -45.29
CA MET A 1 -1.34 12.17 -44.32
C MET A 1 -1.58 10.87 -45.09
N ARG A 2 -0.55 10.04 -45.30
CA ARG A 2 -0.72 8.75 -46.00
C ARG A 2 -1.41 7.77 -45.05
N GLY A 3 -2.61 7.32 -45.41
CA GLY A 3 -3.33 6.29 -44.67
C GLY A 3 -2.54 4.99 -44.73
N VAL A 4 -2.22 4.44 -43.56
CA VAL A 4 -1.61 3.11 -43.43
C VAL A 4 -2.50 2.10 -44.16
N SER A 5 -1.92 1.34 -45.09
CA SER A 5 -2.67 0.38 -45.91
C SER A 5 -3.30 -0.71 -45.03
N SER A 6 -4.41 -1.29 -45.48
CA SER A 6 -5.09 -2.36 -44.73
C SER A 6 -4.21 -3.60 -44.55
N GLU A 7 -3.28 -3.86 -45.46
CA GLU A 7 -2.31 -4.96 -45.36
C GLU A 7 -1.25 -4.67 -44.29
N ASP A 8 -0.77 -3.44 -44.20
CA ASP A 8 0.22 -3.07 -43.17
C ASP A 8 -0.39 -3.12 -41.77
N LYS A 9 -1.66 -2.72 -41.62
CA LYS A 9 -2.41 -2.90 -40.35
C LYS A 9 -2.57 -4.38 -39.98
N LYS A 10 -2.77 -5.25 -40.98
CA LYS A 10 -2.94 -6.69 -40.78
C LYS A 10 -1.61 -7.34 -40.36
N LYS A 11 -0.51 -6.99 -41.04
CA LYS A 11 0.85 -7.44 -40.69
C LYS A 11 1.27 -7.00 -39.28
N VAL A 12 0.97 -5.76 -38.88
CA VAL A 12 1.25 -5.29 -37.52
C VAL A 12 0.42 -6.04 -36.48
N LYS A 13 -0.84 -6.37 -36.80
CA LYS A 13 -1.71 -7.16 -35.90
C LYS A 13 -1.24 -8.62 -35.79
N GLU A 14 -0.84 -9.24 -36.90
CA GLU A 14 -0.26 -10.58 -36.91
C GLU A 14 1.09 -10.62 -36.20
N PHE A 15 1.96 -9.63 -36.39
CA PHE A 15 3.25 -9.51 -35.71
C PHE A 15 3.09 -9.31 -34.20
N LYS A 16 2.09 -8.52 -33.76
CA LYS A 16 1.74 -8.37 -32.33
C LYS A 16 1.24 -9.69 -31.73
N ASN A 17 0.42 -10.44 -32.47
CA ASN A 17 -0.07 -11.75 -32.05
C ASN A 17 1.01 -12.85 -32.10
N GLN A 18 2.14 -12.61 -32.78
CA GLN A 18 3.30 -13.50 -32.81
C GLN A 18 4.30 -13.23 -31.68
N LEU A 19 4.23 -12.06 -31.04
CA LEU A 19 5.19 -11.63 -30.02
C LEU A 19 4.87 -12.18 -28.63
N LEU A 20 3.57 -12.37 -28.33
CA LEU A 20 3.07 -12.96 -27.10
C LEU A 20 1.85 -13.81 -27.46
N SER A 21 1.77 -14.99 -26.87
CA SER A 21 0.58 -15.83 -26.87
C SER A 21 -0.60 -15.13 -26.19
N ALA A 22 -1.82 -15.60 -26.43
CA ALA A 22 -3.01 -15.05 -25.77
C ALA A 22 -2.89 -15.16 -24.24
N GLU A 23 -2.35 -16.26 -23.73
CA GLU A 23 -2.12 -16.50 -22.31
C GLU A 23 -1.10 -15.52 -21.71
N GLU A 24 -0.02 -15.21 -22.44
CA GLU A 24 0.97 -14.20 -22.02
C GLU A 24 0.39 -12.78 -22.04
N LEU A 25 -0.50 -12.48 -23.00
CA LEU A 25 -1.21 -11.20 -23.05
C LEU A 25 -2.20 -11.04 -21.89
N ASP A 26 -2.93 -12.11 -21.55
CA ASP A 26 -3.85 -12.13 -20.42
C ASP A 26 -3.07 -11.98 -19.10
N GLY A 27 -1.96 -12.70 -18.93
CA GLY A 27 -1.08 -12.58 -17.77
C GLY A 27 -0.49 -11.17 -17.63
N LEU A 28 -0.05 -10.54 -18.73
CA LEU A 28 0.42 -9.17 -18.70
C LEU A 28 -0.70 -8.18 -18.32
N GLY A 29 -1.92 -8.41 -18.81
CA GLY A 29 -3.10 -7.62 -18.44
C GLY A 29 -3.36 -7.67 -16.94
N GLU A 30 -3.36 -8.86 -16.36
CA GLU A 30 -3.57 -9.06 -14.92
C GLU A 30 -2.44 -8.48 -14.07
N VAL A 31 -1.18 -8.57 -14.52
CA VAL A 31 -0.04 -7.92 -13.83
C VAL A 31 -0.19 -6.40 -13.84
N ILE A 32 -0.68 -5.80 -14.93
CA ILE A 32 -0.96 -4.36 -14.97
C ILE A 32 -2.08 -4.00 -13.99
N GLU A 33 -3.13 -4.82 -13.88
CA GLU A 33 -4.21 -4.61 -12.92
C GLU A 33 -3.74 -4.74 -11.47
N LEU A 34 -2.87 -5.73 -11.18
CA LEU A 34 -2.24 -5.93 -9.88
C LEU A 34 -1.41 -4.70 -9.45
N LEU A 35 -0.68 -4.08 -10.38
CA LEU A 35 0.22 -2.95 -10.10
C LEU A 35 -0.46 -1.58 -10.13
N ARG A 36 -1.66 -1.46 -10.69
CA ARG A 36 -2.36 -0.18 -10.82
C ARG A 36 -2.57 0.52 -9.46
N PRO A 37 -3.04 -0.16 -8.39
CA PRO A 37 -3.19 0.47 -7.09
C PRO A 37 -1.89 1.03 -6.50
N ALA A 38 -0.74 0.41 -6.79
CA ALA A 38 0.56 0.94 -6.35
C ALA A 38 0.86 2.29 -7.01
N THR A 39 0.51 2.44 -8.28
CA THR A 39 0.64 3.73 -8.98
C THR A 39 -0.26 4.79 -8.34
N ASP A 40 -1.53 4.44 -8.10
CA ASP A 40 -2.50 5.35 -7.47
C ASP A 40 -2.04 5.76 -6.06
N PHE A 41 -1.49 4.81 -5.29
CA PHE A 41 -0.91 5.07 -3.98
C PHE A 41 0.28 6.03 -4.06
N THR A 42 1.24 5.81 -4.97
CA THR A 42 2.40 6.71 -5.11
C THR A 42 2.00 8.12 -5.53
N HIS A 43 0.99 8.24 -6.41
CA HIS A 43 0.45 9.53 -6.79
C HIS A 43 -0.23 10.23 -5.61
N TRP A 44 -0.99 9.50 -4.80
CA TRP A 44 -1.62 10.02 -3.59
C TRP A 44 -0.58 10.47 -2.55
N VAL A 45 0.45 9.66 -2.26
CA VAL A 45 1.51 10.03 -1.30
C VAL A 45 2.28 11.26 -1.77
N GLY A 46 2.65 11.31 -3.06
CA GLY A 46 3.46 12.39 -3.62
C GLY A 46 2.69 13.67 -3.97
N GLY A 47 1.37 13.60 -4.12
CA GLY A 47 0.52 14.70 -4.58
C GLY A 47 -0.47 15.24 -3.55
N SER A 48 -0.46 14.74 -2.31
CA SER A 48 -1.44 15.15 -1.29
C SER A 48 -1.07 16.49 -0.63
N ASP A 49 -2.01 17.44 -0.65
CA ASP A 49 -1.96 18.68 0.15
C ASP A 49 -2.24 18.43 1.66
N TYR A 50 -2.66 17.21 2.02
CA TYR A 50 -3.04 16.82 3.38
C TYR A 50 -2.07 15.79 3.99
N SER A 51 -2.00 15.75 5.32
CA SER A 51 -1.18 14.79 6.06
C SER A 51 -1.61 13.35 5.76
N THR A 52 -0.77 12.63 5.01
CA THR A 52 -0.99 11.25 4.59
C THR A 52 -0.66 10.24 5.69
N ILE A 53 0.13 10.64 6.69
CA ILE A 53 0.76 9.74 7.65
C ILE A 53 -0.27 8.84 8.36
N SER A 54 -1.38 9.41 8.80
CA SER A 54 -2.48 8.70 9.47
C SER A 54 -3.22 7.67 8.61
N GLN A 55 -3.00 7.63 7.29
CA GLN A 55 -3.69 6.74 6.37
C GLN A 55 -2.75 5.80 5.62
N VAL A 56 -1.43 5.97 5.77
CA VAL A 56 -0.43 5.22 4.99
C VAL A 56 -0.50 3.72 5.28
N TYR A 57 -0.53 3.28 6.53
CA TYR A 57 -0.59 1.84 6.83
C TYR A 57 -1.88 1.20 6.30
N ASP A 58 -3.04 1.82 6.54
CA ASP A 58 -4.31 1.28 6.04
C ASP A 58 -4.29 1.11 4.51
N LYS A 59 -3.76 2.09 3.79
CA LYS A 59 -3.61 1.99 2.33
C LYS A 59 -2.58 0.98 1.88
N VAL A 60 -1.46 0.83 2.59
CA VAL A 60 -0.42 -0.15 2.25
C VAL A 60 -0.92 -1.58 2.46
N HIS A 61 -1.62 -1.86 3.55
CA HIS A 61 -2.14 -3.21 3.85
C HIS A 61 -3.33 -3.60 2.95
N ASN A 62 -4.03 -2.61 2.40
CA ASN A 62 -5.10 -2.80 1.41
C ASN A 62 -4.65 -2.49 -0.03
N LEU A 63 -3.34 -2.43 -0.28
CA LEU A 63 -2.80 -1.98 -1.57
C LEU A 63 -3.11 -2.95 -2.70
N LEU A 64 -3.00 -4.25 -2.45
CA LEU A 64 -3.17 -5.26 -3.49
C LEU A 64 -4.64 -5.65 -3.65
N PRO A 65 -5.13 -5.83 -4.89
CA PRO A 65 -6.43 -6.44 -5.13
C PRO A 65 -6.46 -7.86 -4.56
N ARG A 66 -7.64 -8.38 -4.22
CA ARG A 66 -7.75 -9.76 -3.73
C ARG A 66 -7.23 -10.74 -4.78
N VAL A 67 -6.36 -11.67 -4.38
CA VAL A 67 -5.77 -12.70 -5.28
C VAL A 67 -6.80 -13.46 -6.13
N ILE A 68 -8.01 -13.68 -5.59
CA ILE A 68 -9.11 -14.37 -6.29
C ILE A 68 -9.60 -13.63 -7.56
N SER A 69 -9.18 -12.38 -7.76
CA SER A 69 -9.50 -11.61 -8.97
C SER A 69 -8.64 -11.98 -10.18
N PHE A 70 -7.52 -12.69 -9.98
CA PHE A 70 -6.59 -13.08 -11.04
C PHE A 70 -6.80 -14.54 -11.46
N GLN A 71 -6.81 -14.79 -12.77
CA GLN A 71 -6.98 -16.11 -13.36
C GLN A 71 -5.63 -16.76 -13.73
N THR A 72 -4.61 -15.95 -14.04
CA THR A 72 -3.31 -16.45 -14.49
C THR A 72 -2.38 -16.78 -13.32
N GLU A 73 -1.63 -17.86 -13.45
CA GLU A 73 -0.66 -18.29 -12.44
C GLU A 73 0.42 -17.22 -12.22
N THR A 74 0.84 -16.52 -13.28
CA THR A 74 1.85 -15.46 -13.21
C THR A 74 1.40 -14.30 -12.32
N ALA A 75 0.15 -13.84 -12.48
CA ALA A 75 -0.37 -12.76 -11.65
C ALA A 75 -0.60 -13.20 -10.20
N GLN A 76 -1.04 -14.44 -9.98
CA GLN A 76 -1.21 -15.00 -8.64
C GLN A 76 0.13 -15.15 -7.89
N ASP A 77 1.17 -15.68 -8.54
CA ASP A 77 2.52 -15.80 -7.96
C ASP A 77 3.12 -14.42 -7.64
N MET A 78 2.99 -13.47 -8.57
CA MET A 78 3.44 -12.09 -8.33
C MET A 78 2.68 -11.44 -7.17
N HIS A 79 1.36 -11.64 -7.08
CA HIS A 79 0.56 -11.16 -5.96
C HIS A 79 1.09 -11.69 -4.63
N LEU A 80 1.29 -13.01 -4.51
CA LEU A 80 1.77 -13.63 -3.26
C LEU A 80 3.14 -13.10 -2.84
N LYS A 81 4.05 -12.91 -3.81
CA LYS A 81 5.38 -12.32 -3.56
C LYS A 81 5.28 -10.87 -3.09
N LEU A 82 4.44 -10.06 -3.73
CA LEU A 82 4.23 -8.67 -3.34
C LEU A 82 3.56 -8.57 -1.96
N GLU A 83 2.57 -9.41 -1.67
CA GLU A 83 1.90 -9.44 -0.38
C GLU A 83 2.88 -9.79 0.74
N ALA A 84 3.74 -10.80 0.54
CA ALA A 84 4.78 -11.16 1.50
C ALA A 84 5.79 -10.02 1.70
N LEU A 85 6.17 -9.33 0.62
CA LEU A 85 7.07 -8.18 0.68
C LEU A 85 6.44 -7.00 1.46
N ILE A 86 5.16 -6.70 1.22
CA ILE A 86 4.43 -5.66 1.94
C ILE A 86 4.39 -5.99 3.42
N LYS A 87 3.93 -7.21 3.79
CA LYS A 87 3.82 -7.62 5.20
C LYS A 87 5.16 -7.61 5.94
N SER A 88 6.25 -7.96 5.27
CA SER A 88 7.59 -7.93 5.88
C SER A 88 8.19 -6.53 5.98
N SER A 89 7.87 -5.64 5.04
CA SER A 89 8.38 -4.26 5.03
C SER A 89 7.54 -3.31 5.88
N TRP A 90 6.25 -3.61 6.03
CA TRP A 90 5.26 -2.87 6.82
C TRP A 90 4.59 -3.83 7.81
N PRO A 91 5.32 -4.30 8.82
CA PRO A 91 4.76 -5.19 9.83
C PRO A 91 3.78 -4.44 10.75
N GLU A 92 2.62 -5.04 11.02
CA GLU A 92 1.57 -4.46 11.88
C GLU A 92 2.01 -4.38 13.35
N ASP A 93 2.91 -5.26 13.79
CA ASP A 93 3.45 -5.32 15.16
C ASP A 93 4.58 -4.32 15.42
N LYS A 94 5.02 -3.56 14.41
CA LYS A 94 6.08 -2.54 14.56
C LYS A 94 5.68 -1.16 14.07
N ILE A 95 4.38 -0.86 14.13
CA ILE A 95 3.90 0.49 13.89
C ILE A 95 4.40 1.38 15.05
N SER A 96 5.04 2.50 14.73
CA SER A 96 5.54 3.43 15.75
C SER A 96 4.41 4.14 16.50
N ASP A 97 4.61 4.52 17.75
CA ASP A 97 3.63 5.24 18.57
C ASP A 97 3.13 6.53 17.92
N GLY A 98 4.01 7.32 17.31
CA GLY A 98 3.63 8.55 16.61
C GLY A 98 2.68 8.30 15.43
N MET A 99 2.83 7.16 14.77
CA MET A 99 1.94 6.71 13.69
C MET A 99 0.59 6.26 14.25
N HIS A 100 0.61 5.47 15.34
CA HIS A 100 -0.61 5.07 16.06
C HIS A 100 -1.42 6.28 16.57
N LEU A 101 -0.75 7.28 17.15
CA LEU A 101 -1.38 8.52 17.59
C LEU A 101 -1.95 9.31 16.41
N SER A 102 -1.18 9.44 15.32
CA SER A 102 -1.65 10.13 14.10
C SER A 102 -2.90 9.47 13.51
N MET A 103 -2.97 8.14 13.52
CA MET A 103 -4.15 7.37 13.11
C MET A 103 -5.32 7.56 14.08
N HIS A 104 -5.06 7.54 15.39
CA HIS A 104 -6.07 7.71 16.43
C HIS A 104 -6.81 9.05 16.31
N PHE A 105 -6.08 10.14 16.07
CA PHE A 105 -6.68 11.46 15.90
C PHE A 105 -7.34 11.68 14.54
N ASN A 106 -7.24 10.73 13.61
CA ASN A 106 -7.94 10.80 12.32
C ASN A 106 -9.29 10.04 12.37
N PRO A 107 -10.44 10.73 12.40
CA PRO A 107 -11.74 10.08 12.44
C PRO A 107 -12.03 9.23 11.19
N GLY A 108 -11.33 9.47 10.07
CA GLY A 108 -11.42 8.65 8.86
C GLY A 108 -10.84 7.24 9.01
N CYS A 109 -10.07 6.97 10.08
CA CYS A 109 -9.53 5.65 10.39
C CYS A 109 -10.38 4.86 11.39
N ALA A 110 -11.50 5.43 11.87
CA ALA A 110 -12.41 4.77 12.79
C ALA A 110 -13.02 3.50 12.15
N GLY A 111 -12.63 2.33 12.65
CA GLY A 111 -13.13 1.03 12.18
C GLY A 111 -12.20 0.23 11.26
N SER A 112 -10.95 0.68 11.01
CA SER A 112 -9.95 -0.16 10.35
C SER A 112 -9.58 -1.36 11.24
N LYS A 113 -9.40 -2.55 10.63
CA LYS A 113 -9.04 -3.79 11.35
C LYS A 113 -7.60 -3.85 11.82
N ILE A 114 -6.73 -3.01 11.24
CA ILE A 114 -5.35 -2.79 11.72
C ILE A 114 -5.38 -2.16 13.12
N TRP A 115 -6.58 -1.78 13.58
CA TRP A 115 -6.80 -1.16 14.84
C TRP A 115 -7.66 -2.02 15.77
N ASP A 116 -7.16 -2.15 16.99
CA ASP A 116 -7.96 -2.43 18.17
C ASP A 116 -7.93 -1.19 19.06
N LEU A 117 -9.11 -0.71 19.50
CA LEU A 117 -9.31 0.46 20.37
C LEU A 117 -8.38 0.44 21.58
N GLU A 118 -8.22 -0.77 22.10
CA GLU A 118 -7.52 -1.07 23.35
C GLU A 118 -6.02 -0.80 23.23
N ASN A 119 -5.43 -1.08 22.07
CA ASN A 119 -3.99 -0.95 21.85
C ASN A 119 -3.56 0.54 21.75
N ALA A 120 -4.37 1.38 21.10
CA ALA A 120 -4.06 2.81 20.98
C ALA A 120 -4.21 3.58 22.30
N HIS A 121 -5.16 3.17 23.16
CA HIS A 121 -5.31 3.76 24.49
C HIS A 121 -4.11 3.43 25.38
N GLN A 122 -3.65 2.17 25.38
CA GLN A 122 -2.48 1.74 26.12
C GLN A 122 -1.20 2.46 25.66
N ILE A 123 -1.02 2.67 24.36
CA ILE A 123 0.11 3.43 23.81
C ILE A 123 0.07 4.90 24.28
N ALA A 124 -1.11 5.52 24.28
CA ALA A 124 -1.26 6.89 24.75
C ALA A 124 -1.00 7.03 26.27
N GLU A 125 -1.43 6.04 27.05
CA GLU A 125 -1.16 5.96 28.49
C GLU A 125 0.34 5.80 28.76
N HIS A 126 1.01 4.85 28.11
CA HIS A 126 2.45 4.64 28.26
C HIS A 126 3.27 5.86 27.84
N ALA A 127 2.92 6.50 26.72
CA ALA A 127 3.58 7.73 26.29
C ALA A 127 3.40 8.89 27.28
N ALA A 128 2.24 8.96 27.95
CA ALA A 128 2.00 9.95 29.01
C ALA A 128 2.81 9.64 30.28
N GLU A 129 2.95 8.35 30.65
CA GLU A 129 3.79 7.90 31.76
C GLU A 129 5.28 8.19 31.50
N ASP A 130 5.78 7.87 30.31
CA ASP A 130 7.17 8.15 29.91
C ASP A 130 7.48 9.66 29.93
N ALA A 131 6.55 10.47 29.42
CA ALA A 131 6.69 11.94 29.45
C ALA A 131 6.68 12.49 30.89
N ALA A 132 5.83 11.95 31.75
CA ALA A 132 5.78 12.33 33.16
C ALA A 132 7.09 11.95 33.88
N TYR A 133 7.60 10.74 33.63
CA TYR A 133 8.86 10.27 34.20
C TYR A 133 10.05 11.15 33.76
N ALA A 134 10.17 11.42 32.46
CA ALA A 134 11.24 12.27 31.92
C ALA A 134 11.21 13.69 32.50
N ALA A 135 10.03 14.26 32.72
CA ALA A 135 9.86 15.56 33.36
C ALA A 135 10.31 15.55 34.84
N THR A 136 10.11 14.44 35.56
CA THR A 136 10.57 14.29 36.95
C THR A 136 12.08 14.08 37.07
N GLU A 137 12.72 13.37 36.14
CA GLU A 137 14.18 13.21 36.12
C GLU A 137 14.91 14.51 35.73
N THR A 138 14.41 15.23 34.73
CA THR A 138 15.00 16.53 34.34
C THR A 138 14.86 17.60 35.42
N GLY A 139 13.76 17.60 36.20
CA GLY A 139 13.60 18.47 37.36
C GLY A 139 14.49 18.13 38.56
N CYS A 140 15.10 16.93 38.62
CA CYS A 140 16.03 16.55 39.69
C CYS A 140 17.48 16.99 39.43
N HIS A 141 17.83 17.38 38.20
CA HIS A 141 19.19 17.78 37.82
C HIS A 141 19.41 19.31 37.80
N GLU A 142 18.38 20.12 38.03
CA GLU A 142 18.46 21.59 38.09
C GLU A 142 18.53 22.19 39.51
N ASN A 143 18.77 21.37 40.55
CA ASN A 143 19.02 21.84 41.93
C ASN A 143 20.46 21.62 42.39
#